data_AF-A0A7W0YVB3-F1
#
_entry.id   AF-A0A7W0YVB3-F1
#
_cell.length_a   1.000
_cell.length_b   1.000
_cell.length_c   1.000
_cell.angle_alpha   90.00
_cell.angle_beta   90.00
_cell.angle_gamma   90.00
#
_symmetry.space_group_name_H-M   'P 1'
#
loop_
_entity.id
_entity.type
_entity.pdbx_description
1 polymer ?
#
loop_
_entity_poly.entity_id
_entity_poly.type
_entity_poly.pdbx_seq_one_letter_code
_entity_poly.pdbx_strand_id
1 'polypeptide(L)'
;MLLGAAARVARAGFEVDAKGCRQMAQGLSLLRSRRRAGTLPCLVVVALGTNASVVKADIRAALRIVGTRRTLALVTPRETGGVLGRDAGVGRAAGRRHPRRIMVLDWVRVSAARSGWFAADGIHLGVAGARGMVRLLRRALAPACPA
;
A
#
# COMPACT_ATOMS: atom_id res chain seq x y z
N MET A 1 2.79 2.27 9.80
CA MET A 1 1.98 1.03 9.70
C MET A 1 2.75 -0.19 9.16
N LEU A 2 3.20 -0.23 7.89
CA LEU A 2 3.74 -1.47 7.30
C LEU A 2 5.04 -1.98 7.95
N LEU A 3 5.83 -1.09 8.56
CA LEU A 3 7.11 -1.45 9.19
C LEU A 3 6.96 -2.62 10.20
N GLY A 4 5.94 -2.58 11.06
CA GLY A 4 5.66 -3.66 12.03
C GLY A 4 5.21 -5.00 11.39
N ALA A 5 4.86 -4.99 10.11
CA ALA A 5 4.49 -6.19 9.35
C ALA A 5 5.58 -6.63 8.36
N ALA A 6 6.68 -5.86 8.19
CA ALA A 6 7.63 -6.04 7.10
C ALA A 6 8.20 -7.46 7.02
N ALA A 7 8.71 -8.00 8.13
CA ALA A 7 9.27 -9.36 8.17
C ALA A 7 8.23 -10.45 7.84
N ARG A 8 6.96 -10.24 8.20
CA ARG A 8 5.87 -11.17 7.88
C ARG A 8 5.45 -11.10 6.41
N VAL A 9 5.45 -9.90 5.85
CA VAL A 9 5.16 -9.65 4.43
C VAL A 9 6.29 -10.20 3.56
N ALA A 10 7.55 -10.04 3.97
CA ALA A 10 8.71 -10.61 3.28
C ALA A 10 8.63 -12.15 3.20
N ARG A 11 8.34 -12.81 4.33
CA ARG A 11 8.12 -14.26 4.39
C ARG A 11 6.92 -14.76 3.57
N ALA A 12 6.04 -13.85 3.13
CA ALA A 12 4.92 -14.17 2.25
C ALA A 12 5.27 -14.02 0.75
N GLY A 13 6.56 -13.83 0.41
CA GLY A 13 7.06 -13.76 -0.97
C GLY A 13 7.13 -12.37 -1.56
N PHE A 14 6.99 -11.31 -0.75
CA PHE A 14 7.15 -9.93 -1.21
C PHE A 14 8.57 -9.43 -1.00
N GLU A 15 9.09 -8.67 -1.95
CA GLU A 15 10.18 -7.75 -1.68
C GLU A 15 9.61 -6.54 -0.91
N VAL A 16 10.15 -6.25 0.28
CA VAL A 16 9.60 -5.22 1.17
C VAL A 16 10.61 -4.11 1.40
N ASP A 17 10.26 -2.90 0.97
CA ASP A 17 10.92 -1.67 1.40
C ASP A 17 9.98 -0.86 2.28
N ALA A 18 10.13 -1.00 3.60
CA ALA A 18 9.34 -0.29 4.60
C ALA A 18 10.24 0.54 5.51
N LYS A 19 9.90 1.82 5.69
CA LYS A 19 10.60 2.75 6.58
C LYS A 19 9.58 3.56 7.39
N GLY A 20 9.87 3.80 8.67
CA GLY A 20 9.09 4.71 9.51
C GLY A 20 9.02 6.11 8.88
N CYS A 21 7.88 6.78 9.02
CA CYS A 21 7.66 8.15 8.52
C CYS A 21 7.97 8.39 7.02
N ARG A 22 8.03 7.33 6.19
CA ARG A 22 8.21 7.51 4.74
C ARG A 22 7.01 8.22 4.14
N GLN A 23 7.30 9.26 3.35
CA GLN A 23 6.30 10.04 2.63
C GLN A 23 6.16 9.57 1.17
N MET A 24 5.05 9.95 0.54
CA MET A 24 4.74 9.56 -0.84
C MET A 24 5.81 10.02 -1.85
N ALA A 25 6.35 11.23 -1.68
CA ALA A 25 7.45 11.74 -2.52
C ALA A 25 8.69 10.82 -2.50
N GLN A 26 9.09 10.33 -1.32
CA GLN A 26 10.20 9.39 -1.17
C GLN A 26 9.87 8.04 -1.83
N GLY A 27 8.63 7.56 -1.68
CA GLY A 27 8.14 6.37 -2.37
C GLY A 27 8.22 6.50 -3.89
N LEU A 28 7.82 7.66 -4.45
CA LEU A 28 7.92 7.93 -5.88
C LEU A 28 9.37 7.95 -6.36
N SER A 29 10.31 8.50 -5.59
CA SER A 29 11.73 8.47 -5.91
C SER A 29 12.29 7.05 -5.96
N LEU A 30 11.90 6.19 -5.00
CA LEU A 30 12.25 4.77 -5.01
C LEU A 30 11.69 4.06 -6.26
N LEU A 31 10.41 4.26 -6.56
CA LEU A 31 9.79 3.68 -7.75
C LEU A 31 10.50 4.10 -9.04
N ARG A 32 10.91 5.37 -9.16
CA ARG A 32 11.69 5.86 -10.31
C ARG A 32 13.05 5.17 -10.40
N SER A 33 13.73 5.01 -9.27
CA SER A 33 15.03 4.31 -9.22
C SER A 33 14.90 2.87 -9.69
N ARG A 34 13.94 2.12 -9.13
CA ARG A 34 13.69 0.73 -9.54
C ARG A 34 13.26 0.62 -11.00
N ARG A 35 12.49 1.59 -11.50
CA ARG A 35 12.12 1.62 -12.92
C ARG A 35 13.34 1.76 -13.82
N ARG A 36 14.26 2.67 -13.49
CA ARG A 36 15.51 2.87 -14.26
C ARG A 36 16.41 1.64 -14.19
N ALA A 37 16.47 0.98 -13.05
CA ALA A 37 17.23 -0.26 -12.87
C ALA A 37 16.57 -1.51 -13.49
N GLY A 38 15.35 -1.40 -14.04
CA GLY A 38 14.62 -2.55 -14.60
C GLY A 38 14.06 -3.53 -13.55
N THR A 39 14.14 -3.20 -12.25
CA THR A 39 13.82 -4.12 -11.14
C THR A 39 12.41 -3.94 -10.56
N LEU A 40 11.50 -3.29 -11.30
CA LEU A 40 10.10 -3.22 -10.86
C LEU A 40 9.38 -4.54 -11.15
N PRO A 41 8.77 -5.18 -10.13
CA PRO A 41 8.00 -6.41 -10.30
C PRO A 41 6.68 -6.18 -11.05
N CYS A 42 6.00 -7.26 -11.42
CA CYS A 42 4.65 -7.24 -12.02
C CYS A 42 3.60 -6.56 -11.11
N LEU A 43 3.71 -6.74 -9.80
CA LEU A 43 2.87 -6.10 -8.79
C LEU A 43 3.67 -5.11 -7.93
N VAL A 44 3.27 -3.84 -7.94
CA VAL A 44 3.84 -2.81 -7.06
C VAL A 44 2.80 -2.41 -6.02
N VAL A 45 3.07 -2.71 -4.75
CA VAL A 45 2.20 -2.32 -3.62
C VAL A 45 2.72 -1.03 -2.99
N VAL A 46 1.85 -0.02 -2.88
CA VAL A 46 2.12 1.23 -2.16
C VAL A 46 1.23 1.30 -0.93
N ALA A 47 1.86 1.29 0.25
CA ALA A 47 1.21 1.45 1.55
C ALA A 47 1.72 2.70 2.27
N LEU A 48 1.57 3.85 1.61
CA LEU A 48 1.94 5.18 2.09
C LEU A 48 0.67 6.02 2.29
N GLY A 49 0.76 7.06 3.13
CA GLY A 49 -0.34 7.97 3.44
C GLY A 49 -0.70 8.08 4.92
N THR A 50 -0.22 7.15 5.75
CA THR A 50 -0.48 7.20 7.20
C THR A 50 0.18 8.40 7.90
N ASN A 51 1.36 8.83 7.43
CA ASN A 51 2.14 9.88 8.09
C ASN A 51 2.14 11.22 7.34
N ALA A 52 1.61 11.26 6.11
CA ALA A 52 1.58 12.44 5.26
C ALA A 52 0.55 12.23 4.16
N SER A 53 -0.16 13.30 3.80
CA SER A 53 -1.29 13.21 2.86
C SER A 53 -0.90 12.69 1.48
N VAL A 54 -1.81 11.95 0.84
CA VAL A 54 -1.67 11.44 -0.53
C VAL A 54 -2.64 12.18 -1.44
N VAL A 55 -2.11 12.88 -2.44
CA VAL A 55 -2.94 13.61 -3.40
C VAL A 55 -3.10 12.83 -4.71
N LYS A 56 -4.12 13.21 -5.50
CA LYS A 56 -4.39 12.59 -6.81
C LYS A 56 -3.17 12.65 -7.74
N ALA A 57 -2.36 13.70 -7.64
CA ALA A 57 -1.14 13.85 -8.44
C ALA A 57 -0.09 12.76 -8.14
N ASP A 58 0.03 12.34 -6.88
CA ASP A 58 0.95 11.30 -6.48
C ASP A 58 0.58 9.94 -7.08
N ILE A 59 -0.72 9.59 -7.03
CA ILE A 59 -1.20 8.34 -7.63
C ILE A 59 -0.98 8.35 -9.14
N ARG A 60 -1.25 9.49 -9.81
CA ARG A 60 -0.95 9.62 -11.25
C ARG A 60 0.55 9.47 -11.54
N ALA A 61 1.42 10.02 -10.70
CA ALA A 61 2.86 9.86 -10.83
C ALA A 61 3.28 8.40 -10.66
N ALA A 62 2.79 7.71 -9.61
CA ALA A 62 3.04 6.30 -9.38
C ALA A 62 2.58 5.45 -10.57
N LEU A 63 1.35 5.68 -11.07
CA LEU A 63 0.80 4.95 -12.21
C LEU A 63 1.61 5.15 -13.50
N ARG A 64 2.18 6.33 -13.72
CA ARG A 64 3.10 6.59 -14.84
C ARG A 64 4.40 5.81 -14.70
N ILE A 65 5.00 5.81 -13.50
CA ILE A 65 6.28 5.12 -13.23
C ILE A 65 6.13 3.59 -13.35
N VAL A 66 5.07 3.04 -12.76
CA VAL A 66 4.73 1.61 -12.84
C VAL A 66 4.51 1.20 -14.30
N GLY A 67 3.89 2.06 -15.09
CA GLY A 67 3.63 1.80 -16.51
C GLY A 67 2.48 0.80 -16.72
N THR A 68 2.23 0.42 -17.98
CA THR A 68 1.05 -0.35 -18.38
C THR A 68 1.22 -1.86 -18.25
N ARG A 69 2.46 -2.37 -18.17
CA ARG A 69 2.78 -3.80 -18.04
C ARG A 69 2.73 -4.33 -16.61
N ARG A 70 2.34 -3.49 -15.65
CA ARG A 70 2.41 -3.77 -14.21
C ARG A 70 1.17 -3.24 -13.53
N THR A 71 0.83 -3.85 -12.41
CA THR A 71 -0.31 -3.46 -11.58
C THR A 71 0.15 -2.64 -10.38
N LEU A 72 -0.52 -1.51 -10.14
CA LEU A 72 -0.33 -0.70 -8.94
C LEU A 72 -1.39 -1.09 -7.90
N ALA A 73 -0.98 -1.69 -6.79
CA ALA A 73 -1.86 -1.92 -5.65
C ALA A 73 -1.71 -0.78 -4.62
N LEU A 74 -2.83 -0.16 -4.25
CA LEU A 74 -2.88 0.91 -3.26
C LEU A 74 -3.50 0.38 -1.97
N VAL A 75 -2.72 0.38 -0.89
CA VAL A 75 -3.25 0.09 0.45
C VAL A 75 -3.80 1.39 1.04
N THR A 76 -5.09 1.43 1.35
CA THR A 76 -5.69 2.65 1.94
C THR A 76 -5.08 2.93 3.32
N PRO A 77 -4.54 4.13 3.58
CA PRO A 77 -3.94 4.45 4.86
C PRO A 77 -5.01 4.61 5.95
N ARG A 78 -4.72 4.17 7.17
CA ARG A 78 -5.32 4.76 8.38
C ARG A 78 -4.52 6.01 8.70
N GLU A 79 -5.19 7.14 8.90
CA GLU A 79 -4.57 8.41 9.30
C GLU A 79 -4.43 8.46 10.84
N THR A 80 -3.65 9.41 11.34
CA THR A 80 -3.42 9.61 12.78
C THR A 80 -4.75 9.76 13.53
N GLY A 81 -4.91 9.05 14.65
CA GLY A 81 -6.18 8.94 15.38
C GLY A 81 -7.11 7.80 14.91
N GLY A 82 -6.70 7.02 13.90
CA GLY A 82 -7.40 5.80 13.48
C GLY A 82 -8.65 6.03 12.61
N VAL A 83 -8.91 7.27 12.22
CA VAL A 83 -10.09 7.74 11.49
C VAL A 83 -9.98 7.48 9.98
N LEU A 84 -11.13 7.38 9.32
CA LEU A 84 -11.28 7.40 7.85
C LEU A 84 -10.73 8.71 7.30
N GLY A 85 -9.56 8.63 6.67
CA GLY A 85 -8.87 9.74 6.08
C GLY A 85 -9.30 10.12 4.67
N ARG A 86 -9.12 11.39 4.30
CA ARG A 86 -9.29 11.90 2.92
C ARG A 86 -8.46 11.08 1.93
N ASP A 87 -7.30 10.60 2.36
CA ASP A 87 -6.37 9.83 1.52
C ASP A 87 -6.90 8.46 1.10
N ALA A 88 -7.64 7.78 1.97
CA ALA A 88 -8.30 6.53 1.62
C ALA A 88 -9.32 6.76 0.49
N GLY A 89 -9.99 7.91 0.48
CA GLY A 89 -10.89 8.34 -0.60
C GLY A 89 -10.15 8.57 -1.92
N VAL A 90 -8.96 9.18 -1.88
CA VAL A 90 -8.12 9.43 -3.05
C VAL A 90 -7.67 8.11 -3.71
N GLY A 91 -7.23 7.13 -2.91
CA GLY A 91 -6.88 5.78 -3.40
C GLY A 91 -8.07 5.04 -4.02
N ARG A 92 -9.23 5.03 -3.35
CA ARG A 92 -10.47 4.41 -3.88
C ARG A 92 -10.91 5.03 -5.19
N ALA A 93 -10.89 6.36 -5.28
CA ALA A 93 -11.27 7.09 -6.49
C ALA A 93 -10.35 6.75 -7.68
N ALA A 94 -9.04 6.61 -7.43
CA ALA A 94 -8.09 6.19 -8.46
C ALA A 94 -8.34 4.76 -8.94
N GLY A 95 -8.65 3.83 -8.02
CA GLY A 95 -9.05 2.46 -8.37
C GLY A 95 -10.26 2.41 -9.29
N ARG A 96 -11.32 3.17 -8.96
CA ARG A 96 -12.52 3.28 -9.82
C ARG A 96 -12.21 3.87 -11.20
N ARG A 97 -11.28 4.83 -11.27
CA ARG A 97 -10.89 5.47 -12.54
C ARG A 97 -10.00 4.58 -13.41
N HIS A 98 -9.19 3.71 -12.82
CA HIS A 98 -8.24 2.87 -13.53
C HIS A 98 -8.32 1.39 -13.11
N PRO A 99 -9.48 0.72 -13.21
CA PRO A 99 -9.70 -0.59 -12.62
C PRO A 99 -8.84 -1.71 -13.22
N ARG A 100 -8.37 -1.54 -14.46
CA ARG A 100 -7.45 -2.48 -15.13
C ARG A 100 -5.99 -2.33 -14.72
N ARG A 101 -5.62 -1.25 -14.02
CA ARG A 101 -4.23 -0.92 -13.69
C ARG A 101 -4.00 -0.66 -12.21
N ILE A 102 -5.07 -0.36 -11.46
CA ILE A 102 -5.02 -0.07 -10.04
C ILE A 102 -5.91 -1.05 -9.28
N MET A 103 -5.30 -1.78 -8.34
CA MET A 103 -6.02 -2.57 -7.34
C MET A 103 -6.08 -1.79 -6.04
N VAL A 104 -7.26 -1.67 -5.44
CA VAL A 104 -7.39 -1.02 -4.12
C VAL A 104 -7.48 -2.09 -3.04
N LEU A 105 -6.48 -2.10 -2.17
CA LEU A 105 -6.43 -2.92 -0.97
C LEU A 105 -6.94 -2.08 0.21
N ASP A 106 -8.25 -2.15 0.41
CA ASP A 106 -8.98 -1.30 1.36
C ASP A 106 -8.77 -1.74 2.83
N TRP A 107 -7.58 -1.45 3.34
CA TRP A 107 -7.18 -1.73 4.71
C TRP A 107 -8.04 -1.02 5.74
N VAL A 108 -8.53 0.20 5.46
CA VAL A 108 -9.40 0.92 6.40
C VAL A 108 -10.68 0.13 6.62
N ARG A 109 -11.34 -0.34 5.55
CA ARG A 109 -12.54 -1.18 5.67
C ARG A 109 -12.23 -2.52 6.33
N VAL A 110 -11.13 -3.17 5.92
CA VAL A 110 -10.73 -4.48 6.48
C VAL A 110 -10.40 -4.37 7.97
N SER A 111 -9.96 -3.22 8.47
CA SER A 111 -9.49 -3.10 9.85
C SER A 111 -10.40 -2.31 10.79
N ALA A 112 -11.55 -1.82 10.31
CA ALA A 112 -12.47 -0.96 11.06
C ALA A 112 -12.89 -1.56 12.42
N ALA A 113 -13.40 -2.80 12.43
CA ALA A 113 -13.90 -3.47 13.64
C ALA A 113 -12.83 -4.34 14.34
N ARG A 114 -11.54 -4.00 14.20
CA ARG A 114 -10.42 -4.85 14.64
C ARG A 114 -9.44 -4.09 15.51
N SER A 115 -9.92 -3.46 16.58
CA SER A 115 -9.09 -2.70 17.52
C SER A 115 -7.88 -3.50 18.03
N GLY A 116 -8.07 -4.78 18.38
CA GLY A 116 -6.99 -5.69 18.81
C GLY A 116 -5.93 -6.02 17.74
N TRP A 117 -6.03 -5.48 16.53
CA TRP A 117 -4.96 -5.57 15.52
C TRP A 117 -3.91 -4.46 15.65
N PHE A 118 -4.21 -3.43 16.44
CA PHE A 118 -3.41 -2.22 16.53
C PHE A 118 -2.82 -2.05 17.94
N ALA A 119 -1.72 -1.30 18.02
CA ALA A 119 -1.25 -0.70 19.26
C ALA A 119 -2.24 0.38 19.73
N ALA A 120 -1.97 0.95 20.91
CA ALA A 120 -2.82 1.98 21.52
C ALA A 120 -3.06 3.21 20.61
N ASP A 121 -2.12 3.52 19.72
CA ASP A 121 -2.25 4.63 18.76
C ASP A 121 -3.19 4.35 17.56
N GLY A 122 -3.72 3.13 17.42
CA GLY A 122 -4.63 2.76 16.34
C GLY A 122 -3.97 2.65 14.96
N ILE A 123 -2.64 2.75 14.86
CA ILE A 123 -1.87 2.79 13.61
C ILE A 123 -0.86 1.67 13.53
N HIS A 124 -0.07 1.45 14.58
CA HIS A 124 0.96 0.43 14.60
C HIS A 124 0.33 -0.95 14.70
N LEU A 125 0.81 -1.90 13.91
CA LEU A 125 0.24 -3.23 13.85
C LEU A 125 0.86 -4.13 14.92
N GLY A 126 0.01 -4.76 15.72
CA GLY A 126 0.39 -5.93 16.50
C GLY A 126 0.46 -7.18 15.62
N VAL A 127 0.74 -8.33 16.23
CA VAL A 127 0.91 -9.61 15.52
C VAL A 127 -0.33 -9.99 14.70
N ALA A 128 -1.53 -9.78 15.27
CA ALA A 128 -2.79 -10.07 14.58
C ALA A 128 -3.01 -9.15 13.37
N GLY A 129 -2.71 -7.85 13.51
CA GLY A 129 -2.77 -6.87 12.42
C GLY A 129 -1.79 -7.17 11.31
N ALA A 130 -0.56 -7.55 11.63
CA ALA A 130 0.44 -7.96 10.65
C ALA A 130 -0.01 -9.19 9.84
N ARG A 131 -0.64 -10.19 10.48
CA ARG A 131 -1.26 -11.33 9.76
C ARG A 131 -2.41 -10.88 8.87
N GLY A 132 -3.24 -9.94 9.35
CA GLY A 132 -4.29 -9.32 8.56
C GLY A 132 -3.78 -8.62 7.30
N MET A 133 -2.69 -7.86 7.44
CA MET A 133 -2.03 -7.18 6.33
C MET A 133 -1.54 -8.19 5.29
N VAL A 134 -0.83 -9.24 5.71
CA VAL A 134 -0.38 -10.30 4.79
C VAL A 134 -1.55 -10.91 4.01
N ARG A 135 -2.64 -11.26 4.70
CA ARG A 135 -3.84 -11.80 4.03
C ARG A 135 -4.44 -10.81 3.02
N LEU A 136 -4.45 -9.52 3.33
CA LEU A 136 -4.92 -8.50 2.39
C LEU A 136 -4.01 -8.41 1.16
N LEU A 137 -2.69 -8.33 1.36
CA LEU A 137 -1.73 -8.22 0.25
C LEU A 137 -1.77 -9.43 -0.68
N ARG A 138 -1.94 -10.64 -0.15
CA ARG A 138 -2.05 -11.87 -0.96
C ARG A 138 -3.23 -11.85 -1.94
N ARG A 139 -4.27 -11.07 -1.70
CA ARG A 139 -5.40 -10.90 -2.65
C ARG A 139 -4.98 -10.21 -3.95
N ALA A 140 -3.87 -9.48 -3.94
CA ALA A 140 -3.34 -8.83 -5.14
C ALA A 140 -2.33 -9.68 -5.92
N LEU A 141 -1.78 -10.76 -5.35
CA LEU A 141 -0.72 -11.54 -5.99
C LEU A 141 -1.19 -12.25 -7.27
N ALA A 142 -2.22 -13.11 -7.15
CA ALA A 142 -2.68 -13.91 -8.28
C ALA A 142 -3.21 -13.07 -9.46
N PRO A 143 -3.99 -11.99 -9.25
CA PRO A 143 -4.49 -11.19 -10.38
C PRO A 143 -3.44 -10.32 -11.07
N ALA A 144 -2.36 -9.94 -10.36
CA ALA A 144 -1.40 -8.96 -10.85
C ALA A 144 -0.21 -9.56 -11.60
N CYS A 145 0.05 -10.84 -11.38
CA CYS A 145 1.19 -11.57 -11.95
C CYS A 145 0.66 -12.90 -12.50
N PRO A 146 0.00 -12.91 -13.68
CA PRO A 146 -0.30 -14.16 -14.37
C PRO A 146 1.01 -14.93 -14.62
N ALA A 147 0.96 -16.24 -14.43
CA ALA A 147 2.10 -17.16 -14.60
C ALA A 147 2.66 -17.13 -16.02
#